data_AF-A0A3M1PXZ2-F1
#
_entry.id   AF-A0A3M1PXZ2-F1
#
_cell.length_a   1.000
_cell.length_b   1.000
_cell.length_c   1.000
_cell.angle_alpha   90.00
_cell.angle_beta   90.00
_cell.angle_gamma   90.00
#
_symmetry.space_group_name_H-M   'P 1'
#
loop_
_entity.id
_entity.type
_entity.pdbx_description
1 polymer ?
#
loop_
_entity_poly.entity_id
_entity_poly.type
_entity_poly.pdbx_seq_one_letter_code
_entity_poly.pdbx_strand_id
1 'polypeptide(L)' 'AFAGDRPLLLLDEPWVGLDEAGAAALADHLLSLAQAGRAVVMTSHQPVPMTGIMTLRLESYLADPQERVPAA' A
#
# COMPACT_ATOMS: atom_id res chain seq x y z
N ALA A 1 -0.38 -9.02 11.64
CA ALA A 1 -1.26 -7.98 11.05
C ALA A 1 -2.10 -8.50 9.87
N PHE A 2 -1.72 -9.58 9.18
CA PHE A 2 -2.53 -10.15 8.10
C PHE A 2 -3.57 -11.13 8.66
N ALA A 3 -4.75 -10.61 9.01
CA ALA A 3 -5.86 -11.42 9.49
C ALA A 3 -6.93 -11.54 8.39
N GLY A 4 -6.94 -12.69 7.72
CA GLY A 4 -8.08 -13.17 6.93
C GLY A 4 -7.95 -13.11 5.40
N ASP A 5 -8.87 -13.81 4.75
CA ASP A 5 -9.07 -13.81 3.29
C ASP A 5 -9.74 -12.51 2.83
N ARG A 6 -9.09 -11.38 3.11
CA ARG A 6 -9.54 -10.04 2.71
C ARG A 6 -9.15 -9.79 1.24
N PRO A 7 -10.09 -9.36 0.39
CA PRO A 7 -9.80 -9.02 -1.01
C PRO A 7 -9.00 -7.72 -1.15
N LEU A 8 -9.00 -6.85 -0.14
CA LEU A 8 -8.27 -5.58 -0.11
C LEU A 8 -7.45 -5.45 1.17
N LEU A 9 -6.18 -5.06 1.00
CA LEU A 9 -5.28 -4.65 2.07
C LEU A 9 -4.98 -3.16 1.93
N LEU A 10 -5.16 -2.41 3.03
CA LEU A 10 -4.76 -1.02 3.16
C LEU A 10 -3.64 -0.95 4.20
N LEU A 11 -2.50 -0.39 3.83
CA LEU A 11 -1.31 -0.31 4.69
C LEU A 11 -0.81 1.12 4.76
N ASP A 12 -0.60 1.61 5.98
CA ASP A 12 -0.03 2.93 6.20
C ASP A 12 1.46 2.79 6.53
N GLU A 13 2.34 3.38 5.71
CA GLU A 13 3.79 3.41 5.91
C GLU A 13 4.43 2.05 6.28
N PRO A 14 4.18 0.95 5.53
CA PRO A 14 4.45 -0.40 6.02
C PRO A 14 5.93 -0.79 6.09
N TRP A 15 6.84 0.06 5.61
CA TRP A 15 8.29 -0.15 5.69
C TRP A 15 8.94 0.48 6.93
N VAL A 16 8.21 1.30 7.69
CA VAL A 16 8.77 2.01 8.84
C VAL A 16 9.25 1.03 9.90
N GLY A 17 10.51 1.19 10.30
CA GLY A 17 11.15 0.37 11.34
C GLY A 17 11.65 -0.99 10.86
N LEU A 18 11.57 -1.29 9.56
CA LEU A 18 12.20 -2.47 8.96
C LEU A 18 13.64 -2.16 8.55
N ASP A 19 14.50 -3.16 8.69
CA ASP A 19 15.81 -3.17 8.02
C ASP A 19 15.64 -3.58 6.55
N GLU A 20 16.75 -3.61 5.80
CA GLU A 20 16.75 -3.95 4.38
C GLU A 20 16.14 -5.35 4.11
N ALA A 21 16.47 -6.32 4.96
CA ALA A 21 15.97 -7.70 4.84
C ALA A 21 14.45 -7.77 5.12
N GLY A 22 13.98 -7.08 6.15
CA GLY A 22 12.56 -6.98 6.48
C GLY A 22 11.76 -6.27 5.39
N ALA A 23 12.31 -5.20 4.83
CA ALA A 23 11.70 -4.46 3.72
C ALA A 23 11.55 -5.33 2.46
N ALA A 24 12.58 -6.12 2.13
CA ALA A 24 12.54 -7.06 1.01
C ALA A 24 11.51 -8.19 1.25
N ALA A 25 11.53 -8.81 2.44
CA ALA A 25 10.58 -9.87 2.79
C ALA A 25 9.12 -9.39 2.76
N LEU A 26 8.87 -8.15 3.22
CA LEU A 26 7.56 -7.54 3.12
C LEU A 26 7.16 -7.31 1.66
N ALA A 27 8.05 -6.76 0.83
CA ALA A 27 7.78 -6.52 -0.59
C ALA A 27 7.38 -7.81 -1.33
N ASP A 28 8.14 -8.89 -1.12
CA ASP A 28 7.84 -10.21 -1.70
C ASP A 28 6.46 -10.73 -1.25
N HIS A 29 6.13 -10.55 0.03
CA HIS A 29 4.84 -10.96 0.57
C HIS A 29 3.68 -10.20 -0.05
N LEU A 30 3.78 -8.86 -0.15
CA LEU A 30 2.74 -8.03 -0.75
C LEU A 30 2.55 -8.34 -2.24
N LEU A 31 3.63 -8.62 -2.96
CA LEU A 31 3.58 -9.03 -4.36
C LEU A 31 2.87 -10.39 -4.51
N SER A 32 3.17 -11.36 -3.64
CA SER A 32 2.51 -12.67 -3.66
C SER A 32 0.99 -12.54 -3.41
N LEU A 33 0.57 -11.67 -2.48
CA LEU A 33 -0.85 -11.40 -2.24
C LEU A 33 -1.52 -10.78 -3.46
N ALA A 34 -0.86 -9.84 -4.14
CA ALA A 34 -1.37 -9.24 -5.36
C ALA A 34 -1.54 -10.28 -6.49
N GLN A 35 -0.55 -11.16 -6.67
CA GLN A 35 -0.61 -12.26 -7.63
C GLN A 35 -1.71 -13.28 -7.32
N ALA A 36 -2.06 -13.45 -6.03
CA ALA A 36 -3.18 -14.27 -5.60
C ALA A 36 -4.55 -13.59 -5.82
N GLY A 37 -4.61 -12.44 -6.50
CA GLY A 37 -5.85 -11.76 -6.87
C GLY A 37 -6.36 -10.76 -5.83
N ARG A 38 -5.53 -10.37 -4.85
CA ARG A 38 -5.89 -9.36 -3.85
C ARG A 38 -5.45 -7.97 -4.29
N ALA A 39 -6.23 -6.96 -3.93
CA ALA A 39 -5.81 -5.58 -4.05
C ALA A 39 -4.95 -5.17 -2.84
N VAL A 40 -3.82 -4.52 -3.09
CA VAL A 40 -2.96 -3.93 -2.07
C VAL A 40 -2.83 -2.44 -2.37
N VAL A 41 -3.21 -1.60 -1.42
CA VAL A 41 -3.00 -0.16 -1.47
C VAL A 41 -2.18 0.23 -0.25
N MET A 42 -1.16 1.04 -0.48
CA MET A 42 -0.25 1.46 0.57
C MET A 42 0.22 2.89 0.37
N THR A 43 0.57 3.53 1.48
CA THR A 43 1.14 4.86 1.53
C THR A 43 2.63 4.77 1.87
N SER A 44 3.40 5.72 1.36
CA SER A 44 4.79 5.89 1.71
C SER A 44 5.21 7.33 1.42
N HIS A 45 5.93 7.95 2.35
CA HIS A 45 6.64 9.21 2.13
C HIS A 45 7.99 8.99 1.41
N GLN A 46 8.49 7.76 1.35
CA GLN A 46 9.76 7.38 0.73
C GLN A 46 9.55 6.57 -0.56
N PRO A 47 10.53 6.54 -1.48
CA PRO A 47 10.51 5.60 -2.60
C PRO A 47 10.39 4.16 -2.09
N VAL A 48 9.44 3.40 -2.63
CA VAL A 48 9.23 2.01 -2.25
C VAL A 48 10.15 1.09 -3.07
N PRO A 49 10.73 0.04 -2.46
CA PRO A 49 11.66 -0.88 -3.14
C PRO A 49 10.91 -1.95 -3.96
N MET A 50 9.96 -1.53 -4.80
CA MET A 50 9.13 -2.43 -5.62
C MET A 50 9.05 -1.92 -7.06
N THR A 51 9.03 -2.85 -8.02
CA THR A 51 8.80 -2.55 -9.44
C THR A 51 7.45 -3.11 -9.89
N GLY A 52 6.95 -2.65 -11.03
CA GLY A 52 5.67 -3.13 -11.58
C GLY A 52 4.42 -2.69 -10.81
N ILE A 53 4.56 -1.73 -9.89
CA ILE A 53 3.45 -1.14 -9.14
C ILE A 53 2.97 0.16 -9.78
N MET A 54 1.68 0.46 -9.62
CA MET A 54 1.16 1.79 -9.90
C MET A 54 1.51 2.72 -8.75
N THR A 55 2.25 3.80 -9.03
CA THR A 55 2.56 4.84 -8.05
C THR A 55 1.68 6.06 -8.30
N LEU A 56 0.92 6.48 -7.30
CA LEU A 56 0.18 7.74 -7.31
C LEU A 56 0.96 8.79 -6.52
N ARG A 57 1.26 9.89 -7.20
CA ARG A 57 1.99 11.04 -6.68
C ARG A 57 0.99 12.11 -6.28
N LEU A 58 0.82 12.31 -4.98
CA LEU A 58 -0.23 13.18 -4.41
C LEU A 58 0.27 14.60 -4.09
N GLU A 59 1.47 14.98 -4.52
CA GLU A 59 2.10 16.26 -4.17
C GLU A 59 1.29 17.48 -4.65
N SER A 60 0.51 17.33 -5.72
CA SER A 60 -0.39 18.36 -6.26
C SER A 60 -1.88 18.08 -5.99
N TYR A 61 -2.20 17.03 -5.23
CA TYR A 61 -3.58 16.68 -4.93
C TYR A 61 -4.14 17.64 -3.88
N LEU A 62 -5.06 18.51 -4.30
CA LEU A 62 -5.87 19.33 -3.41
C LEU A 62 -7.16 18.56 -3.14
N ALA A 63 -7.26 17.94 -1.97
CA ALA A 63 -8.52 17.35 -1.51
C ALA A 63 -9.58 18.44 -1.43
N ASP A 64 -10.73 18.26 -2.10
CA ASP A 64 -11.88 19.13 -1.86
C ASP A 64 -12.41 18.82 -0.45
N PRO A 65 -12.38 19.78 0.50
CA PRO A 65 -12.85 19.55 1.86
C PRO A 65 -14.32 19.13 1.95
N GLN A 66 -15.11 19.37 0.88
CA GLN A 66 -16.53 19.03 0.79
C GLN A 66 -16.80 17.71 0.08
N GLU A 67 -15.77 17.04 -0.48
CA GLU A 67 -15.90 15.73 -1.11
C GLU A 67 -16.11 14.66 -0.02
N ARG A 68 -17.36 14.53 0.42
CA ARG A 68 -17.79 13.42 1.29
C ARG A 68 -17.69 12.13 0.49
N VAL A 69 -16.88 11.19 0.96
CA VAL A 69 -17.00 9.79 0.55
C VAL A 69 -18.47 9.40 0.77
N PRO A 70 -19.21 8.99 -0.28
CA PRO A 70 -20.60 8.56 -0.12
C PRO A 70 -20.62 7.47 0.96
N ALA A 71 -21.54 7.60 1.92
CA ALA A 71 -21.77 6.50 2.86
C ALA A 71 -22.25 5.30 2.03
N ALA A 72 -21.40 4.27 1.95
CA ALA A 72 -21.75 2.98 1.39
C ALA A 72 -22.76 2.25 2.28
#